data_AF-A0A227J5Q0-F1
#
_entry.id   AF-A0A227J5Q0-F1
#
_cell.length_a   1.000
_cell.length_b   1.000
_cell.length_c   1.000
_cell.angle_alpha   90.00
_cell.angle_beta   90.00
_cell.angle_gamma   90.00
#
_symmetry.space_group_name_H-M   'P 1'
#
loop_
_entity.id
_entity.type
_entity.pdbx_description
1 polymer ?
#
loop_
_entity_poly.entity_id
_entity_poly.type
_entity_poly.pdbx_seq_one_letter_code
_entity_poly.pdbx_strand_id
1 'polypeptide(L)'
;TKLYEKGLVYKKTSSVNWCPNDQTVLANEQVEDGCCWRCDTPVEQKEIPQWFIKITEYAQELLDDLDKLEGWPEMVKTMQRNWIGRSEGVELKFEVKGQQDLEVYTTRPDTLMGVTYVGIA
;
A
#
# COMPACT_ATOMS: atom_id res chain seq x y z
N THR A 1 -13.01 3.91 -20.76
CA THR A 1 -13.88 2.99 -19.98
C THR A 1 -13.41 1.54 -20.00
N LYS A 2 -12.66 1.08 -21.01
CA LYS A 2 -12.20 -0.32 -21.11
C LYS A 2 -11.53 -0.91 -19.84
N LEU A 3 -10.73 -0.13 -19.10
CA LEU A 3 -10.11 -0.61 -17.84
C LEU A 3 -11.13 -0.77 -16.70
N TYR A 4 -12.15 0.08 -16.67
CA TYR A 4 -13.27 -0.03 -15.73
C TYR A 4 -14.12 -1.26 -16.06
N GLU A 5 -14.44 -1.47 -17.34
CA GLU A 5 -15.17 -2.66 -17.82
C GLU A 5 -14.42 -3.97 -17.51
N LYS A 6 -13.09 -3.93 -17.50
CA LYS A 6 -12.23 -5.07 -17.12
C LYS A 6 -12.03 -5.21 -15.60
N GLY A 7 -12.65 -4.38 -14.78
CA GLY A 7 -12.55 -4.44 -13.33
C GLY A 7 -11.19 -4.01 -12.74
N LEU A 8 -10.33 -3.42 -13.57
CA LEU A 8 -9.01 -2.89 -13.16
C LEU A 8 -9.10 -1.47 -12.60
N VAL A 9 -10.22 -0.79 -12.80
CA VAL A 9 -10.52 0.51 -12.19
C VAL A 9 -11.76 0.36 -11.33
N TYR A 10 -11.70 0.83 -10.09
CA TYR A 10 -12.81 0.74 -9.13
C TYR A 10 -12.90 2.00 -8.28
N LYS A 11 -14.07 2.24 -7.70
CA LYS A 11 -14.30 3.35 -6.78
C LYS A 11 -14.36 2.83 -5.35
N LYS A 12 -13.57 3.43 -4.46
CA LYS A 12 -13.52 3.07 -3.03
C LYS A 12 -13.43 4.37 -2.22
N THR A 13 -14.10 4.42 -1.07
CA THR A 13 -13.84 5.46 -0.08
C THR A 13 -12.56 5.08 0.64
N SER A 14 -11.57 5.97 0.58
CA SER A 14 -10.29 5.79 1.26
C SER A 14 -9.96 7.08 1.97
N SER A 15 -9.24 6.96 3.09
CA SER A 15 -8.47 8.07 3.61
C SER A 15 -7.42 8.45 2.56
N VAL A 16 -7.41 9.71 2.18
CA VAL A 16 -6.47 10.27 1.20
C VAL A 16 -5.79 11.51 1.76
N ASN A 17 -4.56 11.73 1.32
CA ASN A 17 -3.80 12.94 1.58
C ASN A 17 -4.45 14.11 0.83
N TRP A 18 -4.94 15.11 1.54
CA TRP A 18 -5.61 16.28 0.98
C TRP A 18 -4.82 17.55 1.25
N CYS A 19 -4.51 18.30 0.19
CA CYS A 19 -3.95 19.64 0.32
C CYS A 19 -5.09 20.67 0.39
N PRO A 20 -5.27 21.40 1.51
CA PRO A 20 -6.33 22.39 1.61
C PRO A 20 -6.08 23.64 0.75
N ASN A 21 -4.82 23.95 0.45
CA ASN A 21 -4.45 25.07 -0.42
C ASN A 21 -4.74 24.76 -1.90
N ASP A 22 -4.24 23.61 -2.38
CA ASP A 22 -4.36 23.22 -3.78
C ASP A 22 -5.71 22.59 -4.12
N GLN A 23 -6.52 22.30 -3.09
CA GLN A 23 -7.84 21.67 -3.19
C GLN A 23 -7.82 20.39 -4.03
N THR A 24 -6.80 19.57 -3.81
CA THR A 24 -6.60 18.31 -4.54
C THR A 24 -6.14 17.21 -3.61
N VAL A 25 -6.39 15.98 -4.04
CA VAL A 25 -5.79 14.79 -3.45
C VAL A 25 -4.33 14.67 -3.91
N LEU A 26 -3.47 14.24 -2.99
CA LEU A 26 -2.07 13.93 -3.19
C LEU A 26 -1.83 12.42 -3.09
N ALA A 27 -0.93 11.88 -3.90
CA ALA A 27 -0.36 10.55 -3.69
C ALA A 27 0.59 10.55 -2.48
N ASN A 28 0.99 9.38 -1.98
CA ASN A 28 1.90 9.29 -0.84
C ASN A 28 3.26 9.93 -1.14
N GLU A 29 3.75 9.77 -2.37
CA GLU A 29 5.01 10.32 -2.86
C GLU A 29 5.00 11.84 -3.06
N GLN A 30 3.82 12.47 -3.00
CA GLN A 30 3.66 13.93 -3.10
C GLN A 30 3.55 14.61 -1.74
N VAL A 31 3.77 13.84 -0.66
CA VAL A 31 3.80 14.33 0.72
C VAL A 31 5.23 14.21 1.25
N GLU A 32 5.84 15.35 1.52
CA GLU A 32 7.22 15.46 2.02
C GLU A 32 7.15 16.06 3.44
N ASP A 33 7.69 15.34 4.43
CA ASP A 33 7.68 15.73 5.85
C ASP A 33 6.27 16.11 6.39
N GLY A 34 5.22 15.49 5.85
CA GLY A 34 3.82 15.75 6.24
C GLY A 34 3.18 16.96 5.55
N CYS A 35 3.89 17.59 4.62
CA CYS A 35 3.44 18.76 3.86
C CYS A 35 3.32 18.46 2.37
N CYS A 36 2.56 19.28 1.65
CA CYS A 36 2.48 19.21 0.20
C CYS A 36 3.83 19.56 -0.43
N TRP A 37 4.34 18.69 -1.32
CA TRP A 37 5.60 18.87 -2.05
C TRP A 37 5.74 20.17 -2.86
N ARG A 38 4.64 20.89 -3.11
CA ARG A 38 4.63 22.09 -3.96
C ARG A 38 4.44 23.39 -3.19
N CYS A 39 3.61 23.38 -2.15
CA CYS A 39 3.15 24.58 -1.46
C CYS A 39 3.40 24.56 0.05
N ASP A 40 4.11 23.55 0.54
CA ASP A 40 4.53 23.38 1.95
C ASP A 40 3.38 23.41 2.96
N THR A 41 2.14 23.29 2.48
CA THR A 41 0.94 23.32 3.34
C THR A 41 0.79 21.97 4.03
N PRO A 42 0.51 21.95 5.35
CA PRO A 42 0.25 20.70 6.07
C PRO A 42 -0.88 19.90 5.42
N VAL A 43 -0.63 18.61 5.21
CA VAL A 43 -1.59 17.71 4.57
C VAL A 43 -2.59 17.21 5.61
N GLU A 44 -3.88 17.20 5.21
CA GLU A 44 -4.96 16.64 6.01
C GLU A 44 -5.35 15.25 5.51
N GLN A 45 -5.79 14.36 6.40
CA GLN A 45 -6.46 13.11 6.00
C GLN A 45 -7.96 13.36 5.81
N LYS A 46 -8.48 13.03 4.63
CA LYS A 46 -9.93 13.08 4.35
C LYS A 46 -10.41 11.77 3.76
N GLU A 47 -11.62 11.35 4.16
CA GLU A 47 -12.31 10.24 3.51
C GLU A 47 -13.08 10.75 2.29
N ILE A 48 -12.59 10.40 1.10
CA ILE A 48 -13.20 10.84 -0.15
C ILE A 48 -13.40 9.61 -1.06
N PRO A 49 -14.55 9.47 -1.74
CA PRO A 49 -14.73 8.46 -2.77
C PRO A 49 -13.83 8.74 -3.97
N GLN A 50 -12.78 7.94 -4.15
CA GLN A 50 -11.80 8.10 -5.22
C GLN A 50 -11.76 6.89 -6.16
N TRP A 51 -11.30 7.13 -7.38
CA TRP A 51 -11.00 6.09 -8.36
C TRP A 51 -9.60 5.53 -8.14
N PHE A 52 -9.48 4.21 -8.10
CA PHE A 52 -8.24 3.47 -7.95
C PHE A 52 -8.02 2.58 -9.16
N ILE A 53 -6.75 2.44 -9.54
CA ILE A 53 -6.30 1.41 -10.48
C ILE A 53 -5.77 0.24 -9.64
N LYS A 54 -6.19 -0.98 -9.97
CA LYS A 54 -5.69 -2.21 -9.34
C LYS A 54 -4.27 -2.56 -9.82
N ILE A 55 -3.32 -1.67 -9.54
CA ILE A 55 -1.90 -1.90 -9.87
C ILE A 55 -1.35 -3.14 -9.15
N THR A 56 -1.92 -3.49 -8.00
CA THR A 56 -1.55 -4.69 -7.22
C THR A 56 -1.76 -6.00 -7.98
N GLU A 57 -2.72 -6.07 -8.92
CA GLU A 57 -2.91 -7.25 -9.80
C GLU A 57 -1.69 -7.48 -10.70
N TYR A 58 -0.90 -6.44 -10.97
CA TYR A 58 0.30 -6.47 -11.80
C TYR A 58 1.59 -6.42 -10.97
N ALA A 59 1.53 -6.40 -9.63
CA ALA A 59 2.71 -6.25 -8.79
C ALA A 59 3.76 -7.34 -9.04
N GLN A 60 3.32 -8.58 -9.28
CA GLN A 60 4.21 -9.69 -9.57
C GLN A 60 4.89 -9.56 -10.94
N GLU A 61 4.12 -9.24 -11.97
CA GLU A 61 4.63 -9.02 -13.33
C GLU A 61 5.64 -7.87 -13.34
N LEU A 62 5.31 -6.76 -12.68
CA LEU A 62 6.20 -5.60 -12.55
C LEU A 62 7.51 -5.96 -11.83
N LEU A 63 7.46 -6.84 -10.83
CA LEU A 63 8.66 -7.28 -10.10
C LEU A 63 9.56 -8.18 -10.95
N ASP A 64 8.96 -9.17 -11.63
CA ASP A 64 9.69 -10.13 -12.46
C ASP A 64 10.30 -9.48 -13.71
N ASP A 65 9.61 -8.47 -14.27
CA ASP A 65 10.09 -7.76 -15.45
C ASP A 65 11.28 -6.85 -15.17
N LEU A 66 11.56 -6.48 -13.90
CA LEU A 66 12.77 -5.73 -13.55
C LEU A 66 14.05 -6.49 -13.93
N ASP A 67 14.02 -7.83 -13.90
CA ASP A 67 15.18 -8.66 -14.24
C ASP A 67 15.45 -8.68 -15.76
N LYS A 68 14.46 -8.33 -16.58
CA LYS A 68 14.58 -8.21 -18.05
C LYS A 68 15.16 -6.86 -18.49
N LEU A 69 15.25 -5.88 -17.59
CA LEU A 69 15.73 -4.53 -17.87
C LEU A 69 17.27 -4.45 -17.79
N GLU A 70 17.97 -5.04 -18.75
CA GLU A 70 19.44 -5.08 -18.79
C GLU A 70 20.08 -3.67 -18.87
N GLY A 71 19.40 -2.71 -19.50
CA GLY A 71 19.89 -1.33 -19.65
C GLY A 71 19.60 -0.41 -18.46
N TRP A 72 18.94 -0.90 -17.41
CA TRP A 72 18.59 -0.07 -16.25
C TRP A 72 19.66 -0.12 -15.16
N PRO A 73 19.97 1.02 -14.52
CA PRO A 73 20.86 1.04 -13.37
C PRO A 73 20.36 0.14 -12.24
N GLU A 74 21.24 -0.67 -11.64
CA GLU A 74 20.86 -1.62 -10.59
C GLU A 74 20.27 -0.92 -9.35
N MET A 75 20.72 0.30 -9.07
CA MET A 75 20.17 1.14 -8.00
C MET A 75 18.68 1.42 -8.23
N VAL A 76 18.26 1.73 -9.46
CA VAL A 76 16.86 2.02 -9.79
C VAL A 76 16.01 0.75 -9.68
N LYS A 77 16.51 -0.38 -10.19
CA LYS A 77 15.83 -1.67 -10.04
C LYS A 77 15.65 -2.04 -8.57
N THR A 78 16.68 -1.84 -7.74
CA THR A 78 16.61 -2.08 -6.29
C THR A 78 15.57 -1.17 -5.61
N MET A 79 15.52 0.12 -5.95
CA MET A 79 14.50 1.03 -5.41
C MET A 79 13.07 0.56 -5.76
N GLN A 80 12.84 0.11 -7.00
CA GLN A 80 11.54 -0.42 -7.43
C GLN A 80 11.18 -1.72 -6.70
N ARG A 81 12.12 -2.67 -6.55
CA ARG A 81 11.89 -3.90 -5.78
C ARG A 81 11.48 -3.59 -4.34
N ASN A 82 12.17 -2.64 -3.69
CA ASN A 82 11.87 -2.22 -2.33
C ASN A 82 10.52 -1.49 -2.24
N TRP A 83 10.18 -0.67 -3.23
CA TRP A 83 8.91 0.04 -3.31
C TRP A 83 7.72 -0.91 -3.48
N ILE A 84 7.85 -1.89 -4.38
CA ILE A 84 6.81 -2.94 -4.57
C ILE A 84 6.68 -3.78 -3.30
N GLY A 85 7.79 -4.06 -2.60
CA GLY A 85 7.77 -4.58 -1.24
C GLY A 85 7.06 -5.93 -1.10
N ARG A 86 7.20 -6.83 -2.10
CA ARG A 86 6.59 -8.16 -2.03
C ARG A 86 7.11 -8.90 -0.81
N SER A 87 6.19 -9.37 0.01
CA SER A 87 6.47 -10.22 1.14
C SER A 87 5.63 -11.48 1.07
N GLU A 88 6.24 -12.59 1.43
CA GLU A 88 5.54 -13.85 1.63
C GLU A 88 5.43 -14.10 3.12
N GLY A 89 4.25 -14.52 3.55
CA GLY A 89 3.92 -14.63 4.95
C GLY A 89 2.74 -15.56 5.13
N VAL A 90 2.28 -15.64 6.37
CA VAL A 90 1.20 -16.52 6.78
C VAL A 90 0.12 -15.67 7.44
N GLU A 91 -1.12 -15.93 7.05
CA GLU A 91 -2.30 -15.48 7.79
C GLU A 91 -2.63 -16.49 8.88
N LEU A 92 -2.83 -16.01 10.09
CA LEU A 92 -3.11 -16.81 11.27
C LEU A 92 -4.25 -16.20 12.08
N LYS A 93 -5.00 -17.06 12.76
CA LYS A 93 -6.20 -16.68 13.53
C LYS A 93 -5.93 -16.88 15.00
N PHE A 94 -6.11 -15.82 15.78
CA PHE A 94 -6.16 -15.93 17.24
C PHE A 94 -7.62 -16.01 17.69
N GLU A 95 -7.99 -17.11 18.33
CA GLU A 95 -9.31 -17.24 18.94
C GLU A 95 -9.44 -16.24 20.10
N VAL A 96 -10.51 -15.44 20.07
CA VAL A 96 -10.82 -14.47 21.12
C VAL A 96 -12.11 -14.89 21.80
N LYS A 97 -12.02 -15.22 23.09
CA LYS A 97 -13.17 -15.74 23.85
C LYS A 97 -14.34 -14.74 23.83
N GLY A 98 -15.47 -15.17 23.26
CA GLY A 98 -16.69 -14.37 23.18
C GLY A 98 -16.69 -13.31 22.07
N GLN A 99 -15.72 -13.35 21.16
CA GLN A 99 -15.65 -12.49 19.98
C GLN A 99 -15.34 -13.31 18.72
N GLN A 100 -15.26 -12.64 17.58
CA GLN A 100 -14.75 -13.24 16.36
C GLN A 100 -13.24 -13.42 16.45
N ASP A 101 -12.73 -14.42 15.73
CA ASP A 101 -11.30 -14.66 15.63
C ASP A 101 -10.58 -13.46 15.04
N LEU A 102 -9.40 -13.16 15.57
CA LEU A 102 -8.54 -12.09 15.10
C LEU A 102 -7.58 -12.64 14.03
N GLU A 103 -7.80 -12.23 12.79
CA GLU A 103 -6.92 -12.53 11.65
C GLU A 103 -5.70 -11.59 11.67
N VAL A 104 -4.49 -12.17 11.60
CA VAL A 104 -3.21 -11.47 11.62
C VAL A 104 -2.34 -12.00 10.49
N TYR A 105 -1.60 -11.11 9.82
CA TYR A 105 -0.58 -11.46 8.83
C TYR A 105 0.82 -11.27 9.40
N THR A 106 1.73 -12.23 9.16
CA THR A 106 3.15 -12.09 9.51
C THR A 106 4.06 -12.74 8.47
N THR A 107 5.20 -12.10 8.19
CA THR A 107 6.30 -12.66 7.38
C THR A 107 7.25 -13.53 8.19
N ARG A 108 7.08 -13.56 9.53
CA ARG A 108 7.92 -14.29 10.47
C ARG A 108 7.10 -15.28 11.33
N PRO A 109 6.49 -16.31 10.71
CA PRO A 109 5.71 -17.31 11.44
C PRO A 109 6.56 -18.13 12.42
N ASP A 110 7.88 -18.19 12.22
CA ASP A 110 8.85 -18.79 13.14
C ASP A 110 8.79 -18.17 14.55
N THR A 111 8.38 -16.91 14.66
CA THR A 111 8.31 -16.18 15.94
C THR A 111 7.00 -16.32 16.68
N LEU A 112 6.04 -17.11 16.16
CA LEU A 112 4.67 -17.16 16.69
C LEU A 112 4.62 -17.53 18.18
N MET A 113 5.50 -18.45 18.63
CA MET A 113 5.55 -18.88 20.03
C MET A 113 6.06 -17.80 21.00
N GLY A 114 6.64 -16.71 20.49
CA GLY A 114 7.13 -15.57 21.26
C GLY A 114 6.16 -14.39 21.34
N VAL A 115 4.95 -14.51 20.76
CA VAL A 115 3.97 -13.42 20.77
C VAL A 115 3.45 -13.17 22.18
N THR A 116 3.66 -11.96 22.70
CA THR A 116 3.20 -11.55 24.05
C THR A 116 1.89 -10.75 24.03
N TYR A 117 1.60 -10.06 22.93
CA TYR A 117 0.36 -9.30 22.72
C TYR A 117 0.15 -9.09 21.22
N VAL A 118 -1.07 -8.68 20.83
CA VAL A 118 -1.42 -8.31 19.46
C VAL A 118 -1.84 -6.84 19.45
N GLY A 119 -1.31 -6.05 18.51
CA GLY A 119 -1.71 -4.65 18.29
C GLY A 119 -2.78 -4.55 17.20
N ILE A 120 -3.75 -3.67 17.39
CA ILE A 120 -4.86 -3.42 16.45
C ILE A 120 -4.79 -1.93 16.05
N ALA A 121 -5.06 -1.63 14.78
CA ALA A 121 -5.07 -0.27 14.22
C ALA A 121 -6.42 0.44 14.41
#